data_AF-A0A7G5DZD8-F1
#
_entry.id   AF-A0A7G5DZD8-F1
#
_cell.length_a   1.000
_cell.length_b   1.000
_cell.length_c   1.000
_cell.angle_alpha   90.00
_cell.angle_beta   90.00
_cell.angle_gamma   90.00
#
_symmetry.space_group_name_H-M   'P 1'
#
loop_
_entity.id
_entity.type
_entity.pdbx_description
1 polymer ?
#
loop_
_entity_poly.entity_id
_entity_poly.type
_entity_poly.pdbx_seq_one_letter_code
_entity_poly.pdbx_strand_id
1 'polypeptide(L)'
;MKKIKFLEYPMAYFNEVEYVAYLPKVEGENELFRKLSNILTFPDYFGENWNALFDCLRDFSWISKKGITLVHEEIPVLSKEQLRMYFDVLFSAVNDWKETDEHYFIIIFSKRDKPKIMKLIDDTECLIQFRILIG
;
A
#
# COMPACT_ATOMS: atom_id res chain seq x y z
N MET A 1 -10.21 4.38 12.09
CA MET A 1 -10.45 3.05 11.46
C MET A 1 -9.11 2.34 11.18
N LYS A 2 -9.00 1.00 11.31
CA LYS A 2 -7.74 0.30 10.93
C LYS A 2 -7.52 0.40 9.43
N LYS A 3 -6.42 1.03 9.02
CA LYS A 3 -6.09 1.29 7.62
C LYS A 3 -5.30 0.16 6.96
N ILE A 4 -4.76 -0.78 7.73
CA ILE A 4 -4.08 -1.96 7.21
C ILE A 4 -4.85 -3.20 7.68
N LYS A 5 -5.21 -4.08 6.75
CA LYS A 5 -6.03 -5.26 7.01
C LYS A 5 -5.36 -6.52 6.46
N PHE A 6 -5.61 -7.66 7.11
CA PHE A 6 -5.15 -8.97 6.67
C PHE A 6 -6.35 -9.90 6.47
N LEU A 7 -6.55 -10.40 5.25
CA LEU A 7 -7.70 -11.24 4.90
C LEU A 7 -7.25 -12.65 4.47
N GLU A 8 -8.11 -13.66 4.64
CA GLU A 8 -7.84 -15.03 4.12
C GLU A 8 -7.81 -15.05 2.59
N TYR A 9 -8.72 -14.28 1.97
CA TYR A 9 -8.90 -14.19 0.52
C TYR A 9 -8.94 -12.72 0.10
N PRO A 10 -7.79 -12.01 0.06
CA PRO A 10 -7.75 -10.58 -0.22
C PRO A 10 -8.36 -10.24 -1.58
N MET A 11 -8.16 -11.09 -2.60
CA MET A 11 -8.70 -10.89 -3.95
C MET A 11 -10.22 -10.99 -4.05
N ALA A 12 -10.90 -11.50 -3.02
CA ALA A 12 -12.36 -11.48 -2.92
C ALA A 12 -12.89 -10.21 -2.23
N TYR A 13 -12.01 -9.32 -1.78
CA TYR A 13 -12.41 -8.04 -1.20
C TYR A 13 -13.16 -7.22 -2.22
N PHE A 14 -14.29 -6.65 -1.83
CA PHE A 14 -15.08 -5.78 -2.69
C PHE A 14 -15.73 -4.69 -1.84
N ASN A 15 -15.83 -3.50 -2.41
CA ASN A 15 -16.50 -2.37 -1.79
C ASN A 15 -17.08 -1.45 -2.87
N GLU A 16 -18.38 -1.19 -2.82
CA GLU A 16 -19.10 -0.40 -3.83
C GLU A 16 -18.79 1.10 -3.76
N VAL A 17 -18.34 1.58 -2.60
CA VAL A 17 -18.10 3.00 -2.35
C VAL A 17 -16.62 3.41 -2.44
N GLU A 18 -15.71 2.45 -2.45
CA GLU A 18 -14.27 2.69 -2.55
C GLU A 18 -13.76 2.49 -3.99
N TYR A 19 -12.65 3.14 -4.33
CA TYR A 19 -11.82 2.76 -5.45
C TYR A 19 -10.92 1.59 -5.02
N VAL A 20 -11.17 0.40 -5.56
CA VAL A 20 -10.41 -0.81 -5.20
C VAL A 20 -9.41 -1.15 -6.30
N ALA A 21 -8.13 -1.04 -6.00
CA ALA A 21 -7.02 -1.44 -6.86
C ALA A 21 -6.46 -2.80 -6.41
N TYR A 22 -6.35 -3.73 -7.34
CA TYR A 22 -5.76 -5.04 -7.06
C TYR A 22 -4.35 -5.10 -7.64
N LEU A 23 -3.36 -5.25 -6.76
CA LEU A 23 -1.98 -5.51 -7.13
C LEU A 23 -1.81 -7.02 -7.31
N PRO A 24 -1.62 -7.51 -8.55
CA PRO A 24 -1.32 -8.92 -8.78
C PRO A 24 0.06 -9.25 -8.21
N LYS A 25 0.45 -10.52 -8.32
CA LYS A 25 1.87 -10.89 -8.20
C LYS A 25 2.76 -9.98 -9.07
N VAL A 26 3.84 -9.48 -8.48
CA VAL A 26 4.84 -8.62 -9.12
C VAL A 26 6.24 -9.05 -8.71
N GLU A 27 7.15 -9.06 -9.68
CA GLU A 27 8.56 -9.35 -9.43
C GLU A 27 9.46 -8.20 -9.91
N GLY A 28 10.22 -7.63 -8.97
CA GLY A 28 11.13 -6.52 -9.25
C GLY A 28 10.50 -5.12 -9.14
N GLU A 29 11.37 -4.15 -8.87
CA GLU A 29 11.01 -2.76 -8.54
C GLU A 29 10.36 -2.02 -9.72
N ASN A 30 10.93 -2.12 -10.92
CA ASN A 30 10.37 -1.46 -12.10
C ASN A 30 8.97 -2.00 -12.45
N GLU A 31 8.76 -3.31 -12.31
CA GLU A 31 7.43 -3.88 -12.53
C GLU A 31 6.45 -3.37 -11.48
N LEU A 32 6.87 -3.26 -10.22
CA LEU A 32 6.05 -2.72 -9.14
C LEU A 32 5.61 -1.29 -9.42
N PHE A 33 6.53 -0.39 -9.76
CA PHE A 33 6.18 0.99 -10.09
C PHE A 33 5.21 1.07 -11.26
N ARG A 34 5.47 0.31 -12.34
CA ARG A 34 4.58 0.26 -13.50
C ARG A 34 3.20 -0.31 -13.16
N LYS A 35 3.11 -1.33 -12.31
CA LYS A 35 1.82 -1.94 -11.95
C LYS A 35 1.03 -1.01 -11.06
N LEU A 36 1.66 -0.41 -10.05
CA LEU A 36 1.04 0.57 -9.17
C LEU A 36 0.52 1.78 -9.95
N SER A 37 1.34 2.34 -10.85
CA SER A 37 0.92 3.49 -11.68
C SER A 37 -0.31 3.17 -12.51
N ASN A 38 -0.38 1.98 -13.10
CA ASN A 38 -1.54 1.56 -13.88
C ASN A 38 -2.79 1.34 -13.02
N ILE A 39 -2.70 0.59 -11.92
CA ILE A 39 -3.90 0.21 -11.13
C ILE A 39 -4.42 1.36 -10.25
N LEU A 40 -3.57 2.30 -9.85
CA LEU A 40 -3.94 3.51 -9.11
C LEU A 40 -4.05 4.74 -10.03
N THR A 41 -3.95 4.54 -11.35
CA THR A 41 -4.06 5.57 -12.38
C THR A 41 -3.21 6.81 -12.09
N PHE A 42 -1.94 6.60 -11.72
CA PHE A 42 -1.04 7.70 -11.41
C PHE A 42 -0.89 8.65 -12.61
N PRO A 43 -0.69 9.96 -12.37
CA PRO A 43 -0.49 10.92 -13.44
C PRO A 43 0.79 10.67 -14.26
N ASP A 44 0.83 11.20 -15.48
CA ASP A 44 1.95 11.06 -16.43
C ASP A 44 3.30 11.59 -15.90
N TYR A 45 3.28 12.43 -14.86
CA TYR A 45 4.50 12.94 -14.21
C TYR A 45 5.10 11.96 -13.19
N PHE A 46 4.55 10.75 -13.04
CA PHE A 46 5.07 9.75 -12.10
C PHE A 46 6.52 9.37 -12.44
N GLY A 47 7.46 9.71 -11.55
CA GLY A 47 8.90 9.58 -11.78
C GLY A 47 9.52 8.20 -11.53
N GLU A 48 8.71 7.13 -11.39
CA GLU A 48 9.15 5.73 -11.24
C GLU A 48 10.26 5.51 -10.19
N ASN A 49 10.11 6.13 -9.02
CA ASN A 49 11.02 5.93 -7.88
C ASN A 49 10.25 5.99 -6.55
N TRP A 50 10.91 5.61 -5.45
CA TRP A 50 10.29 5.53 -4.13
C TRP A 50 9.70 6.86 -3.62
N ASN A 51 10.35 7.99 -3.90
CA ASN A 51 9.83 9.31 -3.52
C ASN A 51 8.59 9.67 -4.35
N ALA A 52 8.63 9.45 -5.67
CA ALA A 52 7.49 9.68 -6.55
C ALA A 52 6.29 8.79 -6.17
N LEU A 53 6.55 7.54 -5.76
CA LEU A 53 5.52 6.63 -5.26
C LEU A 53 4.89 7.20 -3.99
N PHE A 54 5.71 7.63 -3.03
CA PHE A 54 5.23 8.23 -1.80
C PHE A 54 4.38 9.49 -2.04
N ASP A 55 4.80 10.35 -2.96
CA ASP A 55 4.03 11.55 -3.32
C ASP A 55 2.68 11.19 -3.95
N CYS A 56 2.65 10.21 -4.86
CA CYS A 56 1.40 9.80 -5.49
C CYS A 56 0.40 9.19 -4.50
N LEU A 57 0.87 8.40 -3.53
CA LEU A 57 0.02 7.75 -2.53
C LEU A 57 -0.56 8.71 -1.48
N ARG A 58 -0.13 9.98 -1.47
CA ARG A 58 -0.57 11.04 -0.55
C ARG A 58 -1.39 12.15 -1.21
N ASP A 59 -1.63 12.04 -2.52
CA ASP A 59 -2.37 13.04 -3.28
C ASP A 59 -3.72 12.46 -3.71
N PHE A 60 -3.72 11.43 -4.54
CA PHE A 60 -4.94 10.80 -5.08
C PHE A 60 -6.01 11.75 -5.63
N SER A 61 -5.72 13.04 -5.85
CA SER A 61 -6.70 14.04 -6.32
C SER A 61 -7.33 13.71 -7.68
N TRP A 62 -6.73 12.80 -8.46
CA TRP A 62 -7.28 12.28 -9.71
C TRP A 62 -8.34 11.17 -9.53
N ILE A 63 -8.50 10.61 -8.32
CA ILE A 63 -9.49 9.57 -8.02
C ILE A 63 -10.70 10.24 -7.35
N SER A 64 -11.88 10.10 -7.95
CA SER A 64 -13.10 10.75 -7.41
C SER A 64 -13.66 10.11 -6.13
N LYS A 65 -13.26 8.87 -5.82
CA LYS A 65 -13.71 8.15 -4.63
C LYS A 65 -12.92 8.60 -3.41
N LYS A 66 -13.63 8.97 -2.33
CA LYS A 66 -13.02 9.29 -1.03
C LYS A 66 -12.20 8.12 -0.48
N GLY A 67 -12.72 6.90 -0.57
CA GLY A 67 -12.01 5.71 -0.09
C GLY A 67 -11.20 5.04 -1.18
N ILE A 68 -9.94 4.75 -0.91
CA ILE A 68 -9.02 4.10 -1.83
C ILE A 68 -8.43 2.89 -1.15
N THR A 69 -8.53 1.73 -1.78
CA THR A 69 -8.05 0.46 -1.21
C THR A 69 -7.11 -0.23 -2.16
N LEU A 70 -5.88 -0.48 -1.71
CA LEU A 70 -4.88 -1.29 -2.40
C LEU A 70 -4.88 -2.72 -1.84
N VAL A 71 -5.31 -3.67 -2.65
CA VAL A 71 -5.38 -5.09 -2.31
C VAL A 71 -4.19 -5.81 -2.92
N HIS A 72 -3.42 -6.49 -2.09
CA HIS A 72 -2.31 -7.33 -2.54
C HIS A 72 -2.78 -8.77 -2.70
N GLU A 73 -2.55 -9.34 -3.87
CA GLU A 73 -2.64 -10.80 -4.06
C GLU A 73 -1.58 -11.51 -3.19
N GLU A 74 -0.35 -11.02 -3.30
CA GLU A 74 0.81 -11.38 -2.49
C GLU A 74 1.72 -10.15 -2.34
N ILE A 75 2.64 -10.21 -1.37
CA ILE A 75 3.69 -9.20 -1.26
C ILE A 75 4.63 -9.24 -2.49
N PRO A 76 5.09 -8.08 -3.01
CA PRO A 76 6.00 -8.06 -4.15
C PRO A 76 7.29 -8.86 -3.90
N VAL A 77 7.77 -9.55 -4.93
CA VAL A 77 9.06 -10.26 -4.88
C VAL A 77 10.18 -9.26 -5.13
N LEU A 78 10.81 -8.81 -4.05
CA LEU A 78 11.85 -7.79 -4.03
C LEU A 78 13.03 -8.21 -3.13
N SER A 79 14.15 -7.50 -3.22
CA SER A 79 15.23 -7.64 -2.22
C SER A 79 14.73 -7.23 -0.82
N LYS A 80 15.47 -7.60 0.24
CA LYS A 80 15.08 -7.24 1.62
C LYS A 80 15.02 -5.72 1.79
N GLU A 81 15.97 -5.00 1.20
CA GLU A 81 16.09 -3.55 1.23
C GLU A 81 14.94 -2.88 0.48
N GLN A 82 14.61 -3.37 -0.72
CA GLN A 82 13.50 -2.84 -1.52
C GLN A 82 12.14 -3.12 -0.86
N LEU A 83 11.97 -4.29 -0.27
CA LEU A 83 10.76 -4.63 0.44
C LEU A 83 10.56 -3.76 1.69
N ARG A 84 11.66 -3.39 2.38
CA ARG A 84 11.62 -2.40 3.47
C ARG A 84 11.18 -1.04 2.95
N MET A 85 11.85 -0.51 1.91
CA MET A 85 11.47 0.77 1.30
C MET A 85 10.00 0.78 0.86
N TYR A 86 9.51 -0.31 0.28
CA TYR A 86 8.12 -0.45 -0.11
C TYR A 86 7.15 -0.32 1.07
N PHE A 87 7.39 -1.05 2.15
CA PHE A 87 6.54 -0.97 3.34
C PHE A 87 6.65 0.38 4.04
N ASP A 88 7.84 0.97 4.10
CA ASP A 88 8.04 2.30 4.68
C ASP A 88 7.21 3.35 3.93
N VAL A 89 7.27 3.34 2.59
CA VAL A 89 6.49 4.24 1.73
C VAL A 89 4.99 4.00 1.90
N LEU A 90 4.55 2.73 1.80
CA LEU A 90 3.14 2.37 1.92
C LEU A 90 2.54 2.79 3.26
N PHE A 91 3.20 2.43 4.36
CA PHE A 91 2.66 2.66 5.69
C PHE A 91 2.71 4.13 6.05
N SER A 92 3.79 4.84 5.70
CA SER A 92 3.87 6.29 5.88
C SER A 92 2.76 7.00 5.12
N ALA A 93 2.53 6.65 3.85
CA ALA A 93 1.47 7.26 3.05
C ALA A 93 0.09 7.01 3.66
N VAL A 94 -0.19 5.77 4.10
CA VAL A 94 -1.42 5.44 4.82
C VAL A 94 -1.61 6.27 6.08
N ASN A 95 -0.54 6.54 6.82
CA ASN A 95 -0.60 7.29 8.07
C ASN A 95 -0.79 8.79 7.87
N ASP A 96 -0.27 9.36 6.78
CA ASP A 96 -0.37 10.79 6.47
C ASP A 96 -1.82 11.25 6.27
N TRP A 97 -2.70 10.38 5.76
CA TRP A 97 -4.13 10.67 5.60
C TRP A 97 -4.88 10.81 6.94
N LYS A 98 -5.55 11.92 7.20
CA LYS A 98 -6.38 12.16 8.40
C LYS A 98 -7.85 11.92 8.10
N GLU A 99 -8.66 11.73 9.14
CA GLU A 99 -10.10 11.48 8.98
C GLU A 99 -10.85 12.66 8.32
N THR A 100 -10.31 13.87 8.47
CA THR A 100 -10.84 15.11 7.89
C THR A 100 -10.47 15.32 6.43
N ASP A 101 -9.57 14.51 5.88
CA ASP A 101 -9.03 14.72 4.54
C ASP A 101 -10.04 14.28 3.46
N GLU A 102 -9.75 14.69 2.23
CA GLU A 102 -10.56 14.37 1.05
C GLU A 102 -10.55 12.88 0.73
N HIS A 103 -9.42 12.21 1.02
CA HIS A 103 -9.26 10.77 0.84
C HIS A 103 -8.90 10.04 2.14
N TYR A 104 -9.13 8.73 2.13
CA TYR A 104 -8.47 7.80 3.04
C TYR A 104 -7.92 6.63 2.23
N PHE A 105 -6.77 6.12 2.68
CA PHE A 105 -6.08 5.02 2.02
C PHE A 105 -6.02 3.78 2.90
N ILE A 106 -6.45 2.65 2.36
CA ILE A 106 -6.47 1.34 3.02
C ILE A 106 -5.57 0.38 2.24
N ILE A 107 -4.83 -0.44 2.98
CA ILE A 107 -4.05 -1.54 2.41
C ILE A 107 -4.57 -2.86 2.93
N ILE A 108 -4.72 -3.82 2.02
CA ILE A 108 -5.12 -5.18 2.32
C ILE A 108 -4.02 -6.13 1.88
N PHE A 109 -3.59 -7.00 2.79
CA PHE A 109 -2.68 -8.10 2.52
C PHE A 109 -3.35 -9.45 2.77
N SER A 110 -2.75 -10.51 2.24
CA SER A 110 -3.06 -11.87 2.66
C SER A 110 -2.65 -12.11 4.10
N LYS A 111 -3.49 -12.81 4.88
CA LYS A 111 -3.11 -13.31 6.22
C LYS A 111 -1.87 -14.20 6.19
N ARG A 112 -1.61 -14.86 5.07
CA ARG A 112 -0.41 -15.70 4.88
C ARG A 112 0.88 -14.88 4.92
N ASP A 113 0.82 -13.63 4.47
CA ASP A 113 1.97 -12.73 4.46
C ASP A 113 2.18 -12.01 5.80
N LYS A 114 1.18 -12.05 6.69
CA LYS A 114 1.22 -11.37 7.99
C LYS A 114 2.50 -11.69 8.79
N PRO A 115 2.94 -12.95 8.96
CA PRO A 115 4.16 -13.24 9.72
C PRO A 115 5.41 -12.62 9.11
N LYS A 116 5.53 -12.63 7.76
CA LYS A 116 6.67 -12.05 7.05
C LYS A 116 6.69 -10.53 7.17
N ILE A 117 5.53 -9.88 7.03
CA ILE A 117 5.37 -8.43 7.21
C ILE A 117 5.71 -8.04 8.66
N MET A 118 5.19 -8.75 9.66
CA MET A 118 5.46 -8.45 11.07
C MET A 118 6.94 -8.59 11.41
N LYS A 119 7.60 -9.63 10.91
CA LYS A 119 9.04 -9.83 11.11
C LYS A 119 9.86 -8.69 10.51
N LEU A 120 9.49 -8.20 9.33
CA LEU A 120 10.19 -7.07 8.70
C LEU A 120 9.98 -5.77 9.47
N ILE A 121 8.80 -5.57 10.06
CA ILE A 121 8.48 -4.41 10.88
C ILE A 121 9.27 -4.43 12.20
N ASP A 122 9.30 -5.58 12.89
CA ASP A 122 10.03 -5.72 14.17
C ASP A 122 11.54 -5.56 14.03
N ASP A 123 12.12 -5.88 12.87
CA ASP A 123 13.54 -5.67 12.54
C ASP A 123 13.94 -4.18 12.42
N THR A 124 12.99 -3.24 12.52
CA THR A 124 13.21 -1.82 12.24
C THR A 124 12.74 -0.96 13.41
N GLU A 125 13.67 -0.42 14.21
CA GLU A 125 13.34 0.45 15.37
C GLU A 125 12.46 1.67 15.00
N CYS A 126 12.48 2.08 13.72
CA CYS A 126 11.68 3.20 13.21
C CYS A 126 10.19 2.86 13.00
N LEU A 127 9.81 1.57 12.91
CA LEU A 127 8.44 1.16 12.53
C LEU A 127 7.52 0.82 13.72
N ILE A 128 7.95 1.09 14.96
CA ILE A 128 7.17 0.79 16.18
C ILE A 128 5.79 1.49 16.16
N GLN A 129 5.68 2.69 15.56
CA GLN A 129 4.39 3.37 15.41
C GLN A 129 3.40 2.60 14.52
N PHE A 130 3.90 1.85 13.53
CA PHE A 130 3.06 1.07 12.61
C PHE A 130 2.51 -0.20 13.24
N ARG A 131 3.14 -0.73 14.30
CA ARG A 131 2.64 -1.91 15.03
C ARG A 131 1.26 -1.69 15.64
N ILE A 132 0.93 -0.45 15.99
CA ILE A 132 -0.39 -0.06 16.53
C ILE A 132 -1.47 -0.03 15.42
N LEU A 133 -1.08 0.23 14.18
CA LEU A 133 -2.01 0.34 13.04
C LEU A 133 -2.42 -1.03 12.47
N ILE A 134 -1.59 -2.05 12.68
CA ILE A 134 -1.75 -3.42 12.16
C ILE A 134 -2.22 -4.45 13.21
N GLY A 135 -1.98 -4.18 14.50
CA GLY A 135 -2.42 -5.01 15.64
C GLY A 135 -3.90 -4.79 15.93
#